data_AF-A0A7W6P6J0-F1
#
_entry.id   AF-A0A7W6P6J0-F1
#
_cell.length_a   1.000
_cell.length_b   1.000
_cell.length_c   1.000
_cell.angle_alpha   90.00
_cell.angle_beta   90.00
_cell.angle_gamma   90.00
#
_symmetry.space_group_name_H-M   'P 1'
#
loop_
_entity.id
_entity.type
_entity.pdbx_description
1 polymer ?
#
loop_
_entity_poly.entity_id
_entity_poly.type
_entity_poly.pdbx_seq_one_letter_code
_entity_poly.pdbx_strand_id
1 'polypeptide(L)'
;MFKFFFNYLIVVAVVISALSCSNRNNRPVIKFSGDSSSIIIKNIDEASLLQVKNAYQAKSDTLNLISVLIKPGELDSIQDELEVTGKVKILGDSLVFNPDQPFIKGKDYLVQSYIGVKFATIGNLITSSAKHNLQPQKQTLKR
;
A
#
# COMPACT_ATOMS: atom_id res chain seq x y z
N MET A 1 22.53 -49.48 13.93
CA MET A 1 22.90 -48.43 12.96
C MET A 1 21.70 -47.62 12.44
N PHE A 2 20.57 -48.24 12.10
CA PHE A 2 19.42 -47.55 11.45
C PHE A 2 18.75 -46.42 12.26
N LYS A 3 18.66 -46.53 13.60
CA LYS A 3 18.07 -45.49 14.48
C LYS A 3 18.84 -44.15 14.46
N PHE A 4 20.16 -44.21 14.28
CA PHE A 4 21.01 -43.01 14.28
C PHE A 4 20.81 -42.18 13.01
N PHE A 5 20.68 -42.85 11.87
CA PHE A 5 20.35 -42.21 10.59
C PHE A 5 18.98 -41.55 10.61
N PHE A 6 17.98 -42.21 11.22
CA PHE A 6 16.62 -41.66 11.30
C PHE A 6 16.56 -40.39 12.16
N ASN A 7 17.26 -40.36 13.31
CA ASN A 7 17.36 -39.17 14.14
C ASN A 7 18.09 -38.03 13.43
N TYR A 8 19.15 -38.33 12.68
CA TYR A 8 19.89 -37.31 11.92
C TYR A 8 19.03 -36.69 10.80
N LEU A 9 18.21 -37.52 10.14
CA LEU A 9 17.31 -37.08 9.07
C LEU A 9 16.20 -36.16 9.60
N ILE A 10 15.69 -36.43 10.80
CA ILE A 10 14.73 -35.54 11.48
C ILE A 10 15.38 -34.19 11.82
N VAL A 11 16.61 -34.18 12.34
CA VAL A 11 17.33 -32.93 12.65
C VAL A 11 17.58 -32.11 11.39
N VAL A 12 18.01 -32.75 10.29
CA VAL A 12 18.24 -32.08 9.01
C VAL A 12 16.94 -31.49 8.45
N ALA A 13 15.81 -32.21 8.52
CA ALA A 13 14.51 -31.72 8.07
C ALA A 13 14.03 -30.47 8.84
N VAL A 14 14.25 -30.44 10.16
CA VAL A 14 13.90 -29.27 10.98
C VAL A 14 14.78 -28.07 10.64
N VAL A 15 16.09 -28.27 10.43
CA VAL A 15 17.02 -27.19 10.05
C VAL A 15 16.70 -26.61 8.67
N ILE A 16 16.38 -27.45 7.68
CA ILE A 16 15.99 -26.99 6.33
C ILE A 16 14.68 -26.20 6.37
N SER A 17 13.73 -26.61 7.23
CA SER A 17 12.45 -25.92 7.39
C SER A 17 12.61 -24.53 8.04
N ALA A 18 13.58 -24.38 8.96
CA ALA A 18 13.88 -23.09 9.60
C ALA A 18 14.56 -22.09 8.65
N LEU A 19 15.33 -22.56 7.66
CA LEU A 19 15.98 -21.71 6.66
C LEU A 19 15.01 -21.23 5.56
N SER A 20 13.83 -21.85 5.42
CA SER A 20 12.84 -21.47 4.41
C SER A 20 11.99 -20.25 4.81
N CYS A 21 12.07 -19.79 6.07
CA CYS A 21 11.43 -18.56 6.51
C CYS A 21 12.27 -17.35 6.09
N SER A 22 12.31 -17.06 4.78
CA SER A 22 12.87 -15.80 4.31
C SER A 22 11.96 -14.66 4.80
N ASN A 23 12.49 -13.75 5.60
CA ASN A 23 11.77 -12.58 6.10
C ASN A 23 11.60 -11.58 4.94
N ARG A 24 10.76 -11.90 3.96
CA ARG A 24 10.45 -11.02 2.84
C ARG A 24 9.58 -9.90 3.38
N ASN A 25 10.15 -8.70 3.47
CA ASN A 25 9.41 -7.49 3.86
C ASN A 25 8.39 -7.15 2.76
N ASN A 26 7.22 -7.80 2.82
CA ASN A 26 6.15 -7.70 1.83
C ASN A 26 5.24 -6.48 2.08
N ARG A 27 5.76 -5.43 2.72
CA ARG A 27 4.99 -4.21 2.96
C ARG A 27 4.76 -3.49 1.63
N PRO A 28 3.56 -2.90 1.42
CA PRO A 28 3.29 -2.11 0.23
C PRO A 28 4.31 -0.98 0.08
N VAL A 29 4.87 -0.84 -1.12
CA VAL A 29 5.86 0.19 -1.46
C VAL A 29 5.17 1.28 -2.27
N ILE A 30 5.13 2.50 -1.72
CA ILE A 30 4.56 3.68 -2.37
C ILE A 30 5.69 4.46 -3.03
N LYS A 31 5.58 4.72 -4.34
CA LYS A 31 6.58 5.49 -5.09
C LYS A 31 5.98 6.14 -6.33
N PHE A 32 6.68 7.12 -6.90
CA PHE A 32 6.38 7.59 -8.25
C PHE A 32 6.64 6.49 -9.29
N SER A 33 5.90 6.54 -10.39
CA SER A 33 6.23 5.82 -11.62
C SER A 33 7.59 6.27 -12.17
N GLY A 34 8.19 5.48 -13.06
CA GLY A 34 9.52 5.81 -13.60
C GLY A 34 9.57 7.15 -14.37
N ASP A 35 8.45 7.53 -14.99
CA ASP A 35 8.23 8.81 -15.66
C ASP A 35 7.67 9.90 -14.71
N SER A 36 7.47 9.57 -13.43
CA SER A 36 6.89 10.44 -12.40
C SER A 36 5.50 11.00 -12.72
N SER A 37 4.78 10.42 -13.69
CA SER A 37 3.44 10.85 -14.07
C SER A 37 2.35 10.36 -13.10
N SER A 38 2.65 9.30 -12.36
CA SER A 38 1.69 8.56 -11.54
C SER A 38 2.32 8.13 -10.21
N ILE A 39 1.50 7.80 -9.22
CA ILE A 39 1.95 7.14 -7.98
C ILE A 39 1.57 5.66 -8.07
N ILE A 40 2.50 4.78 -7.72
CA ILE A 40 2.33 3.34 -7.75
C ILE A 40 2.53 2.77 -6.35
N ILE A 41 1.57 1.98 -5.89
CA ILE A 41 1.65 1.15 -4.69
C ILE A 41 1.86 -0.29 -5.15
N LYS A 42 3.05 -0.83 -4.90
CA LYS A 42 3.45 -2.21 -5.27
C LYS A 42 3.54 -3.11 -4.06
N ASN A 43 3.67 -4.43 -4.29
CA ASN A 43 3.79 -5.45 -3.24
C ASN A 43 2.58 -5.45 -2.29
N ILE A 44 1.37 -5.28 -2.85
CA ILE A 44 0.14 -5.46 -2.10
C ILE A 44 -0.03 -6.98 -1.89
N ASP A 45 -0.22 -7.43 -0.65
CA ASP A 45 -0.45 -8.84 -0.38
C ASP A 45 -1.77 -9.32 -1.01
N GLU A 46 -1.84 -10.59 -1.37
CA GLU A 46 -2.96 -11.14 -2.15
C GLU A 46 -4.30 -11.01 -1.44
N ALA A 47 -4.33 -11.14 -0.11
CA ALA A 47 -5.56 -10.98 0.67
C ALA A 47 -6.04 -9.52 0.67
N SER A 48 -5.15 -8.54 0.83
CA SER A 48 -5.48 -7.12 0.70
C SER A 48 -5.89 -6.76 -0.72
N LEU A 49 -5.20 -7.32 -1.72
CA LEU A 49 -5.52 -7.09 -3.14
C LEU A 49 -6.91 -7.60 -3.49
N LEU A 50 -7.29 -8.79 -3.02
CA LEU A 50 -8.62 -9.34 -3.21
C LEU A 50 -9.70 -8.44 -2.59
N GLN A 51 -9.45 -7.93 -1.38
CA GLN A 51 -10.38 -7.02 -0.71
C GLN A 51 -10.53 -5.70 -1.44
N VAL A 52 -9.41 -5.12 -1.91
CA VAL A 52 -9.42 -3.91 -2.73
C VAL A 52 -10.19 -4.13 -4.02
N LYS A 53 -9.99 -5.27 -4.71
CA LYS A 53 -10.74 -5.62 -5.92
C LYS A 53 -12.24 -5.76 -5.66
N ASN A 54 -12.62 -6.49 -4.62
CA ASN A 54 -14.03 -6.68 -4.25
C ASN A 54 -14.72 -5.36 -3.90
N ALA A 55 -14.05 -4.52 -3.11
CA ALA A 55 -14.54 -3.19 -2.78
C ALA A 55 -14.69 -2.35 -4.05
N TYR A 56 -13.64 -2.28 -4.87
CA TYR A 56 -13.62 -1.48 -6.10
C TYR A 56 -14.71 -1.89 -7.10
N GLN A 57 -14.99 -3.20 -7.22
CA GLN A 57 -16.10 -3.71 -8.03
C GLN A 57 -17.47 -3.30 -7.48
N ALA A 58 -17.64 -3.26 -6.16
CA ALA A 58 -18.90 -2.90 -5.54
C ALA A 58 -19.21 -1.39 -5.65
N LYS A 59 -18.20 -0.53 -5.49
CA LYS A 59 -18.36 0.93 -5.40
C LYS A 59 -17.13 1.70 -5.89
N SER A 60 -16.79 1.60 -7.18
CA SER A 60 -15.61 2.25 -7.76
C SER A 60 -15.53 3.76 -7.49
N ASP A 61 -16.68 4.43 -7.47
CA ASP A 61 -16.73 5.91 -7.49
C ASP A 61 -16.68 6.54 -6.09
N THR A 62 -16.93 5.76 -5.03
CA THR A 62 -16.96 6.25 -3.64
C THR A 62 -15.80 5.73 -2.79
N LEU A 63 -14.93 4.92 -3.38
CA LEU A 63 -13.83 4.26 -2.68
C LEU A 63 -12.54 5.07 -2.72
N ASN A 64 -12.23 5.72 -1.59
CA ASN A 64 -10.97 6.41 -1.38
C ASN A 64 -9.89 5.44 -0.89
N LEU A 65 -9.25 4.72 -1.84
CA LEU A 65 -8.16 3.78 -1.56
C LEU A 65 -6.82 4.49 -1.30
N ILE A 66 -6.66 5.68 -1.87
CA ILE A 66 -5.47 6.52 -1.78
C ILE A 66 -5.92 7.98 -1.68
N SER A 67 -5.23 8.76 -0.86
CA SER A 67 -5.34 10.23 -0.85
C SER A 67 -3.95 10.81 -1.04
N VAL A 68 -3.85 11.81 -1.91
CA VAL A 68 -2.59 12.45 -2.29
C VAL A 68 -2.73 13.93 -2.01
N LEU A 69 -1.87 14.46 -1.15
CA LEU A 69 -1.93 15.83 -0.67
C LEU A 69 -0.63 16.53 -1.02
N ILE A 70 -0.68 17.75 -1.52
CA ILE A 70 0.49 18.61 -1.71
C ILE A 70 0.81 19.23 -0.35
N LYS A 71 2.04 19.03 0.13
CA LYS A 71 2.51 19.72 1.33
C LYS A 71 2.90 21.16 1.01
N PRO A 72 2.53 22.13 1.86
CA PRO A 72 3.05 23.48 1.76
C PRO A 72 4.59 23.45 1.85
N GLY A 73 5.25 24.39 1.17
CA GLY A 73 6.71 24.51 1.25
C GLY A 73 7.14 24.94 2.66
N GLU A 74 8.37 24.64 3.07
CA GLU A 74 8.85 24.96 4.43
C GLU A 74 8.74 26.45 4.78
N LEU A 75 8.85 27.33 3.77
CA LEU A 75 8.75 28.78 3.92
C LEU A 75 7.30 29.30 4.03
N ASP A 76 6.31 28.47 3.73
CA ASP A 76 4.92 28.89 3.55
C ASP A 76 3.95 27.94 4.30
N SER A 77 4.31 27.61 5.55
CA SER A 77 3.60 26.68 6.44
C SER A 77 2.18 27.14 6.84
N ILE A 78 1.76 28.32 6.38
CA ILE A 78 0.41 28.87 6.61
C ILE A 78 -0.58 28.32 5.58
N GLN A 79 -0.11 27.75 4.47
CA GLN A 79 -0.98 27.17 3.44
C GLN A 79 -1.48 25.78 3.84
N ASP A 80 -2.78 25.55 3.65
CA ASP A 80 -3.40 24.24 3.87
C ASP A 80 -2.87 23.18 2.89
N GLU A 81 -2.89 21.91 3.34
CA GLU A 81 -2.61 20.78 2.46
C GLU A 81 -3.67 20.70 1.34
N LEU A 82 -3.24 20.72 0.09
CA LEU A 82 -4.14 20.68 -1.07
C LEU A 82 -4.30 19.24 -1.59
N GLU A 83 -5.53 18.76 -1.70
CA GLU A 83 -5.80 17.44 -2.29
C GLU A 83 -5.56 17.44 -3.79
N VAL A 84 -4.78 16.47 -4.26
CA VAL A 84 -4.55 16.19 -5.68
C VAL A 84 -5.66 15.27 -6.17
N THR A 85 -6.51 15.78 -7.05
CA THR A 85 -7.53 14.97 -7.70
C THR A 85 -6.93 14.04 -8.74
N GLY A 86 -7.51 12.86 -8.88
CA GLY A 86 -7.04 11.86 -9.83
C GLY A 86 -7.86 10.59 -9.83
N LYS A 87 -7.46 9.66 -10.67
CA LYS A 87 -8.12 8.36 -10.88
C LYS A 87 -7.24 7.23 -10.39
N VAL A 88 -7.88 6.24 -9.79
CA VAL A 88 -7.22 5.02 -9.32
C VAL A 88 -7.49 3.88 -10.28
N LYS A 89 -6.47 3.07 -10.58
CA LYS A 89 -6.58 1.85 -11.36
C LYS A 89 -5.82 0.73 -10.67
N ILE A 90 -6.39 -0.48 -10.69
CA ILE A 90 -5.75 -1.69 -10.18
C ILE A 90 -5.13 -2.41 -11.37
N LEU A 91 -3.82 -2.62 -11.35
CA LEU A 91 -3.05 -3.31 -12.40
C LEU A 91 -2.27 -4.47 -11.78
N GLY A 92 -2.73 -5.70 -12.01
CA GLY A 92 -2.08 -6.90 -11.47
C GLY A 92 -2.08 -6.90 -9.93
N ASP A 93 -0.88 -6.81 -9.36
CA ASP A 93 -0.56 -6.74 -7.93
C ASP A 93 -0.34 -5.31 -7.40
N SER A 94 -0.61 -4.31 -8.24
CA SER A 94 -0.27 -2.92 -8.00
C SER A 94 -1.50 -2.02 -8.11
N LEU A 95 -1.50 -0.95 -7.33
CA LEU A 95 -2.46 0.15 -7.46
C LEU A 95 -1.76 1.37 -8.05
N VAL A 96 -2.37 1.96 -9.08
CA VAL A 96 -1.85 3.14 -9.77
C VAL A 96 -2.80 4.30 -9.57
N PHE A 97 -2.29 5.41 -9.07
CA PHE A 97 -2.97 6.68 -9.01
C PHE A 97 -2.44 7.60 -10.11
N ASN A 98 -3.34 8.02 -10.99
CA ASN A 98 -3.09 8.96 -12.07
C ASN A 98 -3.71 10.30 -11.67
N PRO A 99 -2.92 11.34 -11.40
CA PRO A 99 -3.47 12.65 -11.09
C PRO A 99 -4.12 13.26 -12.34
N ASP A 100 -5.14 14.09 -12.16
CA ASP A 100 -5.78 14.82 -13.26
C ASP A 100 -4.84 15.87 -13.85
N GLN A 101 -3.96 16.42 -13.01
CA GLN A 101 -2.90 17.34 -13.39
C GLN A 101 -1.52 16.73 -13.10
N PRO A 102 -0.51 16.93 -13.97
CA PRO A 102 0.83 16.42 -13.72
C PRO A 102 1.39 16.93 -12.39
N PHE A 103 2.10 16.07 -11.68
CA PHE A 103 2.82 16.46 -10.48
C PHE A 103 3.83 17.59 -10.80
N ILE A 104 3.99 18.51 -9.87
CA ILE A 104 4.84 19.70 -9.95
C ILE A 104 6.22 19.33 -9.42
N LYS A 105 7.26 19.65 -10.18
CA LYS A 105 8.66 19.39 -9.78
C LYS A 105 9.05 20.23 -8.56
N GLY A 106 9.77 19.65 -7.62
CA GLY A 106 10.22 20.32 -6.40
C GLY A 106 9.15 20.46 -5.32
N LYS A 107 7.97 19.87 -5.52
CA LYS A 107 6.90 19.79 -4.50
C LYS A 107 6.95 18.44 -3.79
N ASP A 108 6.53 18.47 -2.53
CA ASP A 108 6.38 17.29 -1.68
C ASP A 108 4.92 16.86 -1.65
N TYR A 109 4.71 15.56 -1.77
CA TYR A 109 3.41 14.93 -1.84
C TYR A 109 3.26 13.94 -0.70
N LEU A 110 2.30 14.20 0.19
CA LEU A 110 1.89 13.24 1.22
C LEU A 110 0.91 12.25 0.61
N VAL A 111 1.35 11.00 0.48
CA VAL A 111 0.53 9.90 0.01
C VAL A 111 0.03 9.10 1.20
N GLN A 112 -1.28 8.93 1.30
CA GLN A 112 -1.94 8.13 2.31
C GLN A 112 -2.59 6.93 1.62
N SER A 113 -2.16 5.72 1.96
CA SER A 113 -2.74 4.48 1.47
C SER A 113 -3.55 3.80 2.57
N TYR A 114 -4.77 3.39 2.23
CA TYR A 114 -5.64 2.62 3.09
C TYR A 114 -5.54 1.11 2.80
N ILE A 115 -4.55 0.69 2.00
CA ILE A 115 -4.35 -0.70 1.59
C ILE A 115 -3.56 -1.45 2.67
N GLY A 116 -3.98 -2.67 3.03
CA GLY A 116 -3.25 -3.53 3.97
C GLY A 116 -3.37 -3.16 5.45
N VAL A 117 -4.02 -2.04 5.78
CA VAL A 117 -4.35 -1.67 7.16
C VAL A 117 -5.50 -2.57 7.62
N LYS A 118 -5.19 -3.77 8.14
CA LYS A 118 -6.12 -4.79 8.66
C LYS A 118 -7.58 -4.47 8.34
N PHE A 119 -7.96 -4.66 7.06
CA PHE A 119 -9.34 -4.47 6.61
C PHE A 119 -10.32 -5.33 7.42
N ALA A 120 -9.81 -6.30 8.19
CA ALA A 120 -10.39 -7.21 9.19
C ALA A 120 -11.59 -6.71 10.03
N THR A 121 -11.93 -5.42 10.02
CA THR A 121 -13.23 -4.92 10.50
C THR A 121 -14.17 -4.71 9.30
N ILE A 122 -14.22 -5.70 8.41
CA ILE A 122 -14.88 -5.70 7.09
C ILE A 122 -16.39 -5.59 7.27
N GLY A 123 -16.99 -4.52 6.72
CA GLY A 123 -18.44 -4.42 6.54
C GLY A 123 -18.95 -2.98 6.56
N ASN A 124 -18.50 -2.17 7.52
CA ASN A 124 -19.11 -0.87 7.83
C ASN A 124 -18.22 0.37 7.63
N LEU A 125 -16.99 0.21 7.12
CA LEU A 125 -15.99 1.28 7.14
C LEU A 125 -15.76 2.02 5.79
N ILE A 126 -16.61 1.78 4.78
CA ILE A 126 -16.49 2.40 3.45
C ILE A 126 -17.56 3.49 3.29
N THR A 127 -17.59 4.42 4.24
CA THR A 127 -18.29 5.69 4.13
C THR A 127 -17.33 6.76 4.65
N SER A 128 -17.43 7.99 4.13
CA SER A 128 -16.51 9.10 4.46
C SER A 128 -16.26 9.29 5.98
N SER A 129 -17.25 8.94 6.81
CA SER A 129 -17.20 9.01 8.28
C SER A 129 -16.30 7.96 8.96
N ALA A 130 -16.01 6.83 8.31
CA ALA A 130 -15.22 5.74 8.88
C ALA A 130 -13.69 5.92 8.75
N LYS A 131 -13.25 6.98 8.07
CA LYS A 131 -11.84 7.33 7.86
C LYS A 131 -11.06 7.53 9.17
N HIS A 132 -11.74 7.75 10.30
CA HIS A 132 -11.13 8.10 11.59
C HIS A 132 -10.47 6.95 12.36
N ASN A 133 -10.83 5.69 12.14
CA ASN A 133 -10.30 4.56 12.96
C ASN A 133 -9.25 3.69 12.25
N LEU A 134 -8.98 3.94 10.97
CA LEU A 134 -7.93 3.26 10.22
C LEU A 134 -6.70 4.17 10.16
N GLN A 135 -5.54 3.69 10.61
CA GLN A 135 -4.27 4.41 10.44
C GLN A 135 -3.73 4.11 9.04
N PRO A 136 -3.85 5.03 8.06
CA PRO A 136 -3.32 4.79 6.72
C PRO A 136 -1.79 4.68 6.76
N GLN A 137 -1.22 3.90 5.85
CA GLN A 137 0.20 3.99 5.55
C GLN A 137 0.45 5.36 4.92
N LYS A 138 1.26 6.18 5.57
CA LYS A 138 1.62 7.52 5.10
C LYS A 138 3.06 7.53 4.59
N GLN A 139 3.29 8.14 3.43
CA GLN A 139 4.62 8.34 2.88
C GLN A 139 4.70 9.68 2.16
N THR A 140 5.71 10.48 2.46
CA THR A 140 6.00 11.70 1.70
C THR A 140 6.90 11.34 0.51
N LEU A 141 6.48 11.73 -0.68
CA LEU A 141 7.21 11.59 -1.93
C LEU A 141 7.62 12.97 -2.44
N LYS A 142 8.85 13.09 -2.91
CA LYS A 142 9.36 14.31 -3.55
C LYS A 142 9.48 14.08 -5.05
N ARG A 143 9.00 15.04 -5.85
CA ARG A 143 9.15 15.00 -7.30
C ARG A 143 10.34 15.82 -7.78
#